data_AF-A0A1X1RUI9-F1
#
_entry.id   AF-A0A1X1RUI9-F1
#
_cell.length_a   1.000
_cell.length_b   1.000
_cell.length_c   1.000
_cell.angle_alpha   90.00
_cell.angle_beta   90.00
_cell.angle_gamma   90.00
#
_symmetry.space_group_name_H-M   'P 1'
#
loop_
_entity.id
_entity.type
_entity.pdbx_description
1 polymer ?
#
loop_
_entity_poly.entity_id
_entity_poly.type
_entity_poly.pdbx_seq_one_letter_code
_entity_poly.pdbx_strand_id
1 'polypeptide(L)'
;MNNNDLNELREYYDNTDVTSEFANAELDLRTTDEVMVSTSIRLPQSLVDKVREQAATLGIPATTLMRQWVIEKATTPPKTAVVSVAELERFIAEHNRPVAS
;
A
#
# COMPACT_ATOMS: atom_id res chain seq x y z
N MET A 1 10.89 -18.03 24.56
CA MET A 1 12.08 -18.72 24.03
C MET A 1 13.03 -18.88 25.20
N ASN A 2 13.35 -20.11 25.56
CA ASN A 2 14.18 -20.41 26.72
C ASN A 2 15.67 -20.57 26.32
N ASN A 3 16.57 -20.63 27.29
CA ASN A 3 18.01 -20.74 27.02
C ASN A 3 18.43 -22.05 26.33
N ASN A 4 17.62 -23.10 26.47
CA ASN A 4 17.89 -24.38 25.82
C ASN A 4 17.58 -24.29 24.32
N ASP A 5 16.45 -23.68 23.96
CA ASP A 5 16.06 -23.41 22.57
C ASP A 5 17.12 -22.54 21.86
N LEU A 6 17.71 -21.57 22.58
CA LEU A 6 18.77 -20.72 22.04
C LEU A 6 20.09 -21.47 21.83
N ASN A 7 20.41 -22.42 22.71
CA ASN A 7 21.62 -23.23 22.58
C ASN A 7 21.52 -24.24 21.44
N GLU A 8 20.35 -24.86 21.28
CA GLU A 8 20.06 -25.77 20.18
C GLU A 8 20.09 -25.04 18.83
N LEU A 9 19.50 -23.84 18.76
CA LEU A 9 19.54 -23.00 17.56
C LEU A 9 20.99 -22.61 17.20
N ARG A 10 21.81 -22.28 18.20
CA ARG A 10 23.22 -21.98 18.00
C ARG A 10 23.99 -23.19 17.49
N GLU A 11 23.82 -24.36 18.11
CA GLU A 11 24.48 -25.60 17.69
C GLU A 11 24.08 -26.01 16.26
N TYR A 12 22.82 -25.79 15.89
CA TYR A 12 22.34 -26.00 14.52
C TYR A 12 23.06 -25.09 13.52
N TYR A 13 23.10 -23.77 13.75
CA TYR A 13 23.73 -22.83 12.81
C TYR A 13 25.27 -22.89 12.80
N ASP A 14 25.89 -23.30 13.89
CA ASP A 14 27.36 -23.49 13.95
C ASP A 14 27.82 -24.68 13.09
N ASN A 15 26.94 -25.67 12.84
CA ASN A 15 27.29 -26.91 12.15
C ASN A 15 26.54 -27.15 10.82
N THR A 16 25.57 -26.31 10.47
CA THR A 16 24.79 -26.44 9.24
C THR A 16 25.28 -25.46 8.19
N ASP A 17 25.66 -25.98 7.02
CA ASP A 17 25.99 -25.14 5.86
C ASP A 17 24.73 -24.52 5.25
N VAL A 18 24.41 -23.31 5.70
CA VAL A 18 23.29 -22.51 5.21
C VAL A 18 23.58 -21.84 3.85
N THR A 19 24.78 -22.00 3.27
CA THR A 19 25.13 -21.39 1.97
C THR A 19 24.17 -21.84 0.87
N SER A 20 23.69 -23.09 0.94
CA SER A 20 22.71 -23.63 0.02
C SER A 20 21.34 -22.94 0.10
N GLU A 21 20.96 -22.40 1.27
CA GLU A 21 19.72 -21.66 1.48
C GLU A 21 19.79 -20.25 0.87
N PHE A 22 20.99 -19.67 0.80
CA PHE A 22 21.24 -18.37 0.15
C PHE A 22 21.55 -18.49 -1.35
N ALA A 23 21.84 -19.68 -1.86
CA ALA A 23 22.21 -19.89 -3.26
C ALA A 23 21.14 -19.41 -4.26
N ASN A 24 19.86 -19.43 -3.84
CA ASN A 24 18.73 -18.94 -4.63
C ASN A 24 18.08 -17.69 -4.03
N ALA A 25 18.69 -17.08 -3.02
CA ALA A 25 18.15 -15.86 -2.44
C ALA A 25 18.34 -14.69 -3.42
N GLU A 26 17.27 -13.98 -3.70
CA GLU A 26 17.31 -12.78 -4.52
C GLU A 26 17.52 -11.55 -3.62
N LEU A 27 18.47 -10.69 -4.00
CA LEU A 27 18.70 -9.44 -3.27
C LEU A 27 17.53 -8.50 -3.53
N ASP A 28 16.75 -8.21 -2.49
CA ASP A 28 15.66 -7.25 -2.58
C ASP A 28 16.20 -5.82 -2.63
N LEU A 29 16.30 -5.28 -3.84
CA LEU A 29 16.74 -3.91 -4.11
C LEU A 29 15.57 -2.92 -4.16
N ARG A 30 14.36 -3.33 -3.78
CA ARG A 30 13.18 -2.45 -3.83
C ARG A 30 13.32 -1.34 -2.80
N THR A 31 13.81 -0.19 -3.25
CA THR A 31 13.73 1.07 -2.53
C THR A 31 12.39 1.72 -2.84
N THR A 32 11.60 2.02 -1.81
CA THR A 32 10.40 2.85 -1.93
C THR A 32 10.82 4.32 -1.78
N ASP A 33 10.40 5.16 -2.72
CA ASP A 33 10.69 6.61 -2.69
C ASP A 33 9.91 7.36 -1.59
N GLU A 34 8.83 6.78 -1.08
CA GLU A 34 7.93 7.41 -0.10
C GLU A 34 8.05 6.77 1.29
N VAL A 35 8.54 7.54 2.26
CA VAL A 35 8.61 7.10 3.65
C VAL A 35 7.21 6.90 4.22
N MET A 36 6.87 5.65 4.57
CA MET A 36 5.61 5.33 5.22
C MET A 36 5.63 5.74 6.70
N VAL A 37 4.70 6.59 7.11
CA VAL A 37 4.53 7.01 8.51
C VAL A 37 3.33 6.29 9.12
N SER A 38 3.50 5.70 10.31
CA SER A 38 2.39 5.11 11.06
C SER A 38 1.67 6.18 11.88
N THR A 39 0.35 6.27 11.72
CA THR A 39 -0.51 7.17 12.49
C THR A 39 -1.64 6.38 13.12
N SER A 40 -1.85 6.54 14.42
CA SER A 40 -2.92 5.87 15.16
C SER A 40 -4.11 6.80 15.35
N ILE A 41 -5.29 6.35 14.93
CA ILE A 41 -6.56 7.06 15.12
C ILE A 41 -7.56 6.16 15.85
N ARG A 42 -8.39 6.73 16.73
CA ARG A 42 -9.49 6.01 17.38
C ARG A 42 -10.76 6.20 16.57
N LEU A 43 -11.42 5.10 16.23
CA LEU A 43 -12.67 5.09 15.49
C LEU A 43 -13.77 4.41 16.33
N PRO A 44 -15.03 4.82 16.20
CA PRO A 44 -16.14 4.10 16.80
C PRO A 44 -16.18 2.64 16.34
N GLN A 45 -16.46 1.70 17.25
CA GLN A 45 -16.54 0.28 16.92
C GLN A 45 -17.52 0.00 15.77
N SER A 46 -18.71 0.62 15.83
CA SER A 46 -19.74 0.48 14.81
C SER A 46 -19.30 0.93 13.41
N LEU A 47 -18.36 1.86 13.33
CA LEU A 47 -17.75 2.25 12.06
C LEU A 47 -16.78 1.18 11.57
N VAL A 48 -15.87 0.74 12.45
CA VAL A 48 -14.87 -0.29 12.11
C VAL A 48 -15.53 -1.59 11.64
N ASP A 49 -16.64 -1.99 12.26
CA ASP A 49 -17.38 -3.19 11.89
C ASP A 49 -17.98 -3.08 10.48
N LYS A 50 -18.56 -1.93 10.12
CA LYS A 50 -19.03 -1.67 8.74
C LYS A 50 -17.90 -1.75 7.71
N VAL A 51 -16.71 -1.24 8.06
CA VAL A 51 -15.55 -1.33 7.16
C VAL A 51 -15.12 -2.79 6.99
N ARG A 52 -15.14 -3.59 8.06
CA ARG A 52 -14.82 -5.01 7.98
C ARG A 52 -15.79 -5.77 7.09
N GLU A 53 -17.09 -5.51 7.19
CA GLU A 53 -18.11 -6.12 6.33
C GLU A 53 -17.89 -5.77 4.85
N GLN A 54 -17.61 -4.51 4.54
CA GLN A 54 -17.34 -4.07 3.17
C GLN A 54 -16.04 -4.66 2.64
N ALA A 55 -14.99 -4.67 3.44
CA ALA A 55 -13.70 -5.26 3.06
C ALA A 55 -13.81 -6.76 2.82
N ALA A 56 -14.60 -7.48 3.64
CA ALA A 56 -14.88 -8.90 3.44
C ALA A 56 -15.61 -9.15 2.11
N THR A 57 -16.56 -8.30 1.74
CA THR A 57 -17.26 -8.38 0.44
C THR A 57 -16.29 -8.19 -0.74
N LEU A 58 -15.26 -7.36 -0.56
CA LEU A 58 -14.22 -7.09 -1.54
C LEU A 58 -13.05 -8.08 -1.49
N GLY A 59 -13.03 -9.00 -0.53
CA GLY A 59 -11.94 -9.96 -0.35
C GLY A 59 -10.61 -9.35 0.09
N ILE A 60 -10.61 -8.16 0.71
CA ILE A 60 -9.40 -7.45 1.14
C ILE A 60 -9.39 -7.17 2.65
N PRO A 61 -8.21 -6.93 3.26
CA PRO A 61 -8.15 -6.50 4.66
C PRO A 61 -8.83 -5.14 4.88
N ALA A 62 -9.49 -4.96 6.02
CA ALA A 62 -10.15 -3.70 6.38
C ALA A 62 -9.18 -2.51 6.41
N THR A 63 -7.93 -2.72 6.85
CA THR A 63 -6.88 -1.69 6.84
C THR A 63 -6.48 -1.27 5.43
N THR A 64 -6.47 -2.20 4.47
CA THR A 64 -6.25 -1.91 3.05
C THR A 64 -7.37 -1.05 2.49
N LEU A 65 -8.63 -1.40 2.79
CA LEU A 65 -9.79 -0.60 2.36
C LEU A 65 -9.76 0.81 2.98
N MET A 66 -9.47 0.93 4.27
CA MET A 66 -9.32 2.24 4.94
C MET A 66 -8.22 3.08 4.28
N ARG A 67 -7.07 2.48 3.98
CA ARG A 67 -5.98 3.18 3.29
C ARG A 67 -6.42 3.69 1.92
N GLN A 68 -7.12 2.85 1.13
CA GLN A 68 -7.63 3.25 -0.18
C GLN A 68 -8.58 4.44 -0.09
N TRP A 69 -9.53 4.43 0.85
CA TRP A 69 -10.43 5.56 1.04
C TRP A 69 -9.73 6.84 1.46
N VAL A 70 -8.72 6.76 2.34
CA VAL A 70 -7.93 7.94 2.73
C VAL A 70 -7.20 8.51 1.53
N ILE A 71 -6.54 7.67 0.73
CA ILE A 71 -5.84 8.10 -0.49
C ILE A 71 -6.83 8.71 -1.49
N GLU A 72 -7.95 8.04 -1.76
CA GLU A 72 -8.98 8.50 -2.67
C GLU A 72 -9.50 9.88 -2.24
N LYS A 73 -9.84 10.05 -0.96
CA LYS A 73 -10.35 11.34 -0.45
C LYS A 73 -9.30 12.44 -0.43
N ALA A 74 -8.04 12.11 -0.18
CA ALA A 74 -6.95 13.10 -0.17
C ALA A 74 -6.54 13.54 -1.58
N THR A 75 -6.67 12.67 -2.58
CA THR A 75 -6.22 12.91 -3.96
C THR A 75 -7.33 13.33 -4.91
N THR A 76 -8.60 13.04 -4.59
CA THR A 76 -9.73 13.45 -5.42
C THR A 76 -9.98 14.95 -5.25
N PRO A 77 -9.85 15.76 -6.31
CA PRO A 77 -10.16 17.18 -6.22
C PRO A 77 -11.64 17.40 -5.88
N PRO A 78 -11.98 18.43 -5.10
CA PRO A 78 -13.37 18.70 -4.76
C PRO A 78 -14.19 18.92 -6.05
N LYS A 79 -15.43 18.43 -6.09
CA LYS A 79 -16.33 18.60 -7.25
C LYS A 79 -16.64 20.08 -7.58
N THR A 80 -16.37 20.98 -6.63
CA THR A 80 -16.49 22.43 -6.78
C THR A 80 -15.15 23.09 -7.15
N ALA A 81 -14.13 22.31 -7.52
CA ALA A 81 -12.89 22.86 -8.06
C ALA A 81 -13.23 23.64 -9.34
N VAL A 82 -13.14 24.96 -9.24
CA VAL A 82 -13.21 25.86 -10.38
C VAL A 82 -11.88 25.75 -11.13
N VAL A 83 -11.95 25.32 -12.39
CA VAL A 83 -10.82 25.35 -13.32
C VAL A 83 -10.81 26.68 -14.07
N SER A 84 -9.63 27.16 -14.46
CA SER A 84 -9.56 28.36 -15.31
C SER A 84 -10.12 28.06 -16.70
N VAL A 85 -10.68 29.07 -17.36
CA VAL A 85 -11.17 28.94 -18.75
C VAL A 85 -10.04 28.49 -19.68
N ALA A 86 -8.81 28.97 -19.45
CA ALA A 86 -7.63 28.58 -20.24
C ALA A 86 -7.28 27.08 -20.09
N GLU A 87 -7.39 26.50 -18.89
CA GLU A 87 -7.17 25.07 -18.69
C GLU A 87 -8.26 24.23 -19.38
N LEU A 88 -9.52 24.72 -19.36
CA LEU A 88 -10.62 24.07 -20.06
C LEU A 88 -10.43 24.13 -21.59
N GLU A 89 -10.07 25.28 -22.14
CA GLU A 89 -9.77 25.45 -23.56
C GLU A 89 -8.64 24.52 -24.01
N ARG A 90 -7.58 24.41 -23.20
CA ARG A 90 -6.46 23.50 -23.46
C ARG A 90 -6.90 22.04 -23.44
N PHE A 91 -7.68 21.61 -22.44
CA PHE A 91 -8.19 20.25 -22.35
C PHE A 91 -9.05 19.88 -23.57
N ILE A 92 -9.95 20.78 -23.98
CA ILE A 92 -10.79 20.61 -25.17
C ILE A 92 -9.92 20.50 -26.43
N ALA A 93 -8.91 21.36 -26.57
CA ALA A 93 -8.01 21.32 -27.73
C ALA A 93 -7.17 20.03 -27.80
N GLU A 94 -6.78 19.46 -26.66
CA GLU A 94 -6.04 18.20 -26.58
C GLU A 94 -6.92 16.99 -26.93
N HIS A 95 -8.19 16.99 -26.51
CA HIS A 95 -9.12 15.87 -26.73
C HIS A 95 -9.94 15.94 -28.02
N ASN A 96 -10.00 17.10 -28.69
CA ASN A 96 -10.67 17.27 -29.99
C ASN A 96 -9.74 17.14 -31.20
N ARG A 97 -8.46 16.73 -31.02
CA ARG A 97 -7.65 16.38 -32.20
C ARG A 97 -8.21 15.10 -32.82
N PRO A 98 -8.66 15.14 -34.08
CA PRO A 98 -8.97 13.91 -34.79
C PRO A 98 -7.69 13.08 -34.85
N VAL A 99 -7.80 11.78 -34.53
CA VAL A 99 -6.75 10.81 -34.87
C VAL A 99 -6.57 10.89 -36.38
N ALA A 100 -5.47 11.51 -36.82
CA ALA A 100 -5.14 11.57 -38.23
C ALA A 100 -4.96 10.12 -38.72
N SER A 101 -5.82 9.71 -39.65
CA SER A 101 -5.69 8.47 -40.42
C SER A 101 -4.56 8.57 -41.41
#